data_AF-A0A351ZBC3-F1
#
_entry.id   AF-A0A351ZBC3-F1
#
_cell.length_a   1.000
_cell.length_b   1.000
_cell.length_c   1.000
_cell.angle_alpha   90.00
_cell.angle_beta   90.00
_cell.angle_gamma   90.00
#
_symmetry.space_group_name_H-M   'P 1'
#
loop_
_entity.id
_entity.type
_entity.pdbx_description
1 polymer ?
#
loop_
_entity_poly.entity_id
_entity_poly.type
_entity_poly.pdbx_seq_one_letter_code
_entity_poly.pdbx_strand_id
1 'polypeptide(L)' 'LHTIIREGLYDKEFTRDWTVGFDRLQEHIAGNTPEWGGAITKVPAELIRKAARLYATTKPSAIFRCVSLDTIHDSIQAC' A
#
# COMPACT_ATOMS: atom_id res chain seq x y z
N LEU A 1 0.34 -1.36 -1.48
CA LEU A 1 0.23 -0.25 -2.45
C LEU A 1 0.45 -0.69 -3.91
N HIS A 2 1.43 -1.55 -4.22
CA HIS A 2 1.72 -2.04 -5.59
C HIS A 2 0.48 -2.41 -6.41
N THR A 3 -0.39 -3.28 -5.88
CA THR A 3 -1.62 -3.71 -6.56
C THR A 3 -2.58 -2.55 -6.85
N ILE A 4 -2.73 -1.60 -5.93
CA ILE A 4 -3.65 -0.46 -6.07
C ILE A 4 -3.19 0.46 -7.20
N ILE A 5 -1.89 0.76 -7.27
CA ILE A 5 -1.32 1.60 -8.32
C ILE A 5 -1.38 0.89 -9.67
N ARG A 6 -0.95 -0.39 -9.72
CA ARG A 6 -0.92 -1.18 -10.95
C ARG A 6 -2.31 -1.39 -11.56
N GLU A 7 -3.34 -1.58 -10.72
CA GLU A 7 -4.73 -1.74 -11.15
C GLU A 7 -5.44 -0.38 -11.32
N GLY A 8 -4.79 0.75 -11.02
CA GLY A 8 -5.36 2.09 -11.18
C GLY A 8 -6.54 2.39 -10.25
N LEU A 9 -6.62 1.73 -9.09
CA LEU A 9 -7.73 1.80 -8.14
C LEU A 9 -7.63 2.98 -7.15
N TYR A 10 -6.65 3.86 -7.31
CA TYR A 10 -6.48 5.06 -6.50
C TYR A 10 -7.26 6.25 -7.06
N ASP A 11 -7.48 7.26 -6.22
CA ASP A 11 -8.17 8.48 -6.61
C ASP A 11 -7.24 9.41 -7.41
N LYS A 12 -7.41 9.43 -8.73
CA LYS A 12 -6.54 10.17 -9.64
C LYS A 12 -6.64 11.68 -9.47
N GLU A 13 -7.84 12.20 -9.20
CA GLU A 13 -8.04 13.65 -9.03
C GLU A 13 -7.40 14.09 -7.72
N PHE A 14 -7.62 13.34 -6.64
CA PHE A 14 -6.99 13.63 -5.36
C PHE A 14 -5.47 13.57 -5.45
N THR A 15 -4.91 12.52 -6.06
CA THR A 15 -3.46 12.39 -6.23
C THR A 15 -2.88 13.53 -7.07
N ARG A 16 -3.55 13.95 -8.14
CA ARG A 16 -3.08 15.06 -8.99
C ARG A 16 -3.06 16.40 -8.24
N ASP A 17 -4.13 16.71 -7.52
CA ASP A 17 -4.36 18.06 -7.00
C ASP A 17 -3.78 18.26 -5.59
N TRP A 18 -3.59 17.19 -4.82
CA TRP A 18 -3.26 17.27 -3.38
C TRP A 18 -2.01 16.49 -2.96
N THR A 19 -1.27 15.88 -3.90
CA THR A 19 -0.07 15.12 -3.57
C THR A 19 1.12 15.52 -4.43
N VAL A 20 2.33 15.23 -3.95
CA VAL A 20 3.59 15.48 -4.65
C VAL A 20 4.47 14.23 -4.62
N GLY A 21 5.28 14.02 -5.65
CA GLY A 21 6.22 12.90 -5.70
C GLY A 21 5.57 11.52 -5.95
N PHE A 22 4.33 11.48 -6.43
CA PHE A 22 3.65 10.22 -6.76
C PHE A 22 4.40 9.40 -7.81
N ASP A 23 5.04 10.06 -8.78
CA ASP A 23 5.86 9.38 -9.81
C ASP A 23 7.03 8.61 -9.17
N ARG A 24 7.74 9.25 -8.21
CA ARG A 24 8.83 8.63 -7.45
C ARG A 24 8.33 7.47 -6.59
N LEU A 25 7.14 7.60 -6.01
CA LEU A 25 6.49 6.54 -5.23
C LEU A 25 6.16 5.33 -6.11
N GLN A 26 5.63 5.57 -7.31
CA GLN A 26 5.30 4.52 -8.28
C GLN A 26 6.55 3.75 -8.72
N GLU A 27 7.65 4.45 -9.02
CA GLU A 27 8.94 3.83 -9.33
C GLU A 27 9.46 2.99 -8.17
N HIS A 28 9.44 3.54 -6.95
CA HIS A 28 9.94 2.84 -5.76
C HIS A 28 9.17 1.54 -5.48
N ILE A 29 7.86 1.54 -5.70
CA ILE A 29 6.96 0.42 -5.37
C ILE A 29 6.84 -0.60 -6.50
N ALA A 30 7.39 -0.32 -7.68
CA ALA A 30 7.37 -1.24 -8.82
C ALA A 30 7.93 -2.62 -8.46
N GLY A 31 9.00 -2.67 -7.64
CA GLY A 31 9.62 -3.91 -7.17
C GLY A 31 8.88 -4.62 -6.03
N ASN A 32 7.96 -3.95 -5.33
CA ASN A 32 7.28 -4.47 -4.14
C ASN A 32 6.07 -5.34 -4.53
N THR A 33 6.34 -6.42 -5.26
CA THR A 33 5.31 -7.34 -5.74
C THR A 33 4.65 -8.11 -4.59
N PRO A 34 3.39 -8.56 -4.74
CA PRO A 34 2.74 -9.42 -3.77
C PRO A 34 3.52 -10.72 -3.50
N GLU A 35 4.24 -11.23 -4.49
CA GLU A 35 5.13 -12.40 -4.37
C GLU A 35 6.32 -12.11 -3.44
N TRP A 36 7.00 -10.99 -3.66
CA TRP A 36 8.10 -10.54 -2.80
C TRP A 36 7.61 -10.29 -1.36
N GLY A 37 6.50 -9.59 -1.20
CA GLY A 37 5.91 -9.31 0.11
C GLY A 37 5.42 -10.58 0.82
N GLY A 38 4.89 -11.54 0.07
CA GLY A 38 4.43 -12.83 0.61
C GLY A 38 5.57 -13.68 1.15
N ALA A 39 6.75 -13.64 0.53
CA ALA A 39 7.93 -14.35 1.04
C ALA A 39 8.39 -13.82 2.41
N ILE A 40 8.33 -12.49 2.62
CA ILE A 40 8.74 -11.84 3.88
C ILE A 40 7.70 -12.04 4.97
N THR A 41 6.44 -11.74 4.67
CA THR A 41 5.33 -11.76 5.63
C THR A 41 4.81 -13.16 5.91
N LYS A 42 5.21 -14.15 5.09
CA LYS A 42 4.67 -15.52 5.08
C LYS A 42 3.18 -15.58 4.79
N VAL A 43 2.62 -14.54 4.19
CA VAL A 43 1.22 -14.47 3.76
C VAL A 43 1.13 -14.82 2.28
N PRO A 44 0.14 -15.64 1.86
CA PRO A 44 -0.10 -15.88 0.44
C PRO A 44 -0.28 -14.59 -0.36
N ALA A 45 0.42 -14.47 -1.50
CA ALA A 45 0.37 -13.30 -2.37
C ALA A 45 -1.07 -12.92 -2.79
N GLU A 46 -1.95 -13.91 -2.93
CA GLU A 46 -3.36 -13.70 -3.26
C GLU A 46 -4.13 -12.98 -2.14
N LEU A 47 -3.83 -13.26 -0.87
CA LEU A 47 -4.46 -12.54 0.25
C LEU A 47 -4.00 -11.08 0.29
N ILE A 48 -2.72 -10.82 -0.02
CA ILE A 48 -2.18 -9.46 -0.11
C ILE A 48 -2.91 -8.66 -1.22
N ARG A 49 -3.14 -9.26 -2.38
CA ARG A 49 -3.94 -8.64 -3.46
C ARG A 49 -5.37 -8.38 -3.05
N LYS A 50 -6.02 -9.37 -2.42
CA LYS A 50 -7.41 -9.24 -1.94
C LYS A 50 -7.54 -8.11 -0.92
N ALA A 51 -6.62 -8.03 0.06
CA ALA A 51 -6.60 -6.94 1.03
C ALA A 51 -6.42 -5.57 0.37
N ALA A 52 -5.51 -5.46 -0.60
CA ALA A 52 -5.27 -4.23 -1.34
C ALA A 52 -6.50 -3.76 -2.14
N ARG A 53 -7.17 -4.68 -2.84
CA ARG A 53 -8.40 -4.39 -3.58
C ARG A 53 -9.53 -4.00 -2.64
N LEU A 54 -9.74 -4.77 -1.57
CA LEU A 54 -10.76 -4.52 -0.57
C LEU A 54 -10.63 -3.11 0.03
N TYR A 55 -9.41 -2.71 0.38
CA TYR A 55 -9.14 -1.37 0.91
C TYR A 55 -9.45 -0.28 -0.13
N ALA A 56 -9.03 -0.46 -1.39
CA ALA A 56 -9.23 0.55 -2.43
C ALA A 56 -10.70 0.71 -2.86
N THR A 57 -11.49 -0.37 -2.84
CA THR A 57 -12.90 -0.34 -3.29
C THR A 57 -13.89 0.03 -2.19
N THR A 58 -13.54 -0.17 -0.91
CA THR A 58 -14.44 0.10 0.21
C THR A 58 -14.31 1.56 0.63
N LYS A 59 -15.30 2.39 0.32
CA LYS A 59 -15.32 3.81 0.69
C LYS A 59 -16.45 4.09 1.70
N PRO A 60 -16.19 4.74 2.86
CA PRO A 60 -14.89 5.21 3.36
C PRO A 60 -14.06 4.09 4.04
N SER A 61 -12.75 4.11 3.84
CA SER A 61 -11.79 3.22 4.53
C SER A 61 -10.83 4.03 5.40
N ALA A 62 -10.55 3.56 6.60
CA ALA A 62 -9.58 4.16 7.51
C ALA A 62 -8.50 3.16 7.92
N ILE A 63 -7.27 3.63 8.12
CA ILE A 63 -6.18 2.85 8.72
C ILE A 63 -6.12 3.20 10.19
N PHE A 64 -6.37 2.22 11.06
CA PHE A 64 -6.18 2.37 12.49
C PHE A 64 -4.78 1.88 12.88
N ARG A 65 -3.95 2.78 13.40
CA ARG A 65 -2.59 2.44 13.83
C ARG A 65 -2.59 1.99 15.29
N CYS A 66 -1.80 0.94 15.57
CA CYS A 66 -1.60 0.39 16.91
C CYS A 66 -0.12 0.48 17.29
N VAL A 67 0.17 0.32 18.59
CA VAL A 67 1.52 0.39 19.20
C VAL A 67 2.53 -0.57 18.58
N SER A 68 2.06 -1.65 17.93
CA SER A 68 2.93 -2.60 17.23
C SER A 68 3.74 -1.94 16.11
N LEU A 69 3.22 -0.89 15.48
CA LEU A 69 3.93 -0.18 14.42
C LEU A 69 4.92 0.85 14.98
N ASP A 70 4.73 1.31 16.21
CA ASP A 70 5.57 2.36 16.80
C ASP A 70 6.90 1.81 17.35
N THR A 71 6.95 0.50 17.62
CA THR A 71 8.08 -0.15 18.30
C THR A 71 8.97 -0.98 17.38
N ILE A 72 8.73 -0.97 16.06
CA ILE A 72 9.56 -1.67 15.06
C ILE A 72 10.64 -0.75 14.48
N HIS A 73 11.73 -1.33 13.98
CA HIS A 73 12.85 -0.60 13.37
C HIS A 73 12.40 0.37 12.27
N ASP A 74 11.47 -0.09 11.43
CA ASP A 74 10.96 0.66 10.28
C ASP A 74 9.73 1.52 10.63
N SER A 75 9.50 1.81 11.93
CA SER A 75 8.29 2.46 12.42
C SER A 75 7.98 3.74 11.66
N ILE A 76 8.95 4.63 11.50
CA ILE A 76 8.78 5.92 10.80
C ILE A 76 8.40 5.74 9.32
N GLN A 77 8.89 4.69 8.66
CA GLN A 77 8.55 4.41 7.25
C GLN A 77 7.18 3.74 7.12
N ALA A 78 6.72 3.05 8.17
CA ALA A 78 5.40 2.44 8.25
C ALA A 78 4.30 3.41 8.74
N CYS A 79 4.69 4.59 9.26
CA CYS A 79 3.81 5.61 9.83
C CYS A 79 2.96 6.36 8.80
#